data_AF-A0A5K0XJN6-F1
#
_entry.id   AF-A0A5K0XJN6-F1
#
_cell.length_a   1.000
_cell.length_b   1.000
_cell.length_c   1.000
_cell.angle_alpha   90.00
_cell.angle_beta   90.00
_cell.angle_gamma   90.00
#
_symmetry.space_group_name_H-M   'P 1'
#
loop_
_entity.id
_entity.type
_entity.pdbx_description
1 polymer ?
#
loop_
_entity_poly.entity_id
_entity_poly.type
_entity_poly.pdbx_seq_one_letter_code
_entity_poly.pdbx_strand_id
1 'polypeptide(L)'
;TTRFVFEQGKSYLLRIVNGAMLSGHFFAIANHTLTVVGRDGSYLKPFQRDFLLLTPGQTMDVLVHANNPKDLYYMVVSPYIAATEEASAFFDRTITTAIVEIKG
;
A
#
# COMPACT_ATOMS: atom_id res chain seq x y z
N THR A 1 5.45 -15.51 3.56
CA THR A 1 4.64 -14.28 3.50
C THR A 1 4.75 -13.53 4.82
N THR A 2 5.04 -12.23 4.78
CA THR A 2 5.18 -11.37 5.96
C THR A 2 3.82 -11.04 6.58
N ARG A 3 3.74 -10.88 7.91
CA ARG A 3 2.52 -10.60 8.64
C ARG A 3 2.65 -9.36 9.53
N PHE A 4 1.65 -8.50 9.50
CA PHE A 4 1.50 -7.32 10.34
C PHE A 4 0.28 -7.51 11.24
N VAL A 5 0.44 -7.35 12.56
CA VAL A 5 -0.65 -7.54 13.52
C VAL A 5 -1.24 -6.18 13.87
N PHE A 6 -2.52 -6.00 13.58
CA PHE A 6 -3.30 -4.83 13.99
C PHE A 6 -4.24 -5.23 15.13
N GLU A 7 -4.39 -4.36 16.11
CA GLU A 7 -5.39 -4.49 17.16
C GLU A 7 -6.66 -3.76 16.72
N GLN A 8 -7.79 -4.44 16.89
CA GLN A 8 -9.10 -3.97 16.49
C GLN A 8 -9.43 -2.64 17.18
N GLY A 9 -9.94 -1.69 16.40
CA GLY A 9 -10.28 -0.34 16.87
C GLY A 9 -9.08 0.62 16.98
N LYS A 10 -7.83 0.17 16.77
CA LYS A 10 -6.67 1.07 16.69
C LYS A 10 -6.47 1.63 15.29
N SER A 11 -5.75 2.74 15.23
CA SER A 11 -5.31 3.37 13.98
C SER A 11 -3.79 3.28 13.87
N TYR A 12 -3.32 2.90 12.69
CA TYR A 12 -1.90 2.70 12.39
C TYR A 12 -1.46 3.70 11.33
N LEU A 13 -0.31 4.35 11.56
CA LEU A 13 0.35 5.16 10.55
C LEU A 13 1.36 4.29 9.80
N LEU A 14 1.07 4.00 8.54
CA LEU A 14 1.95 3.28 7.63
C LEU A 14 2.76 4.31 6.84
N ARG A 15 4.08 4.10 6.80
CA ARG A 15 5.00 4.88 5.95
C ARG A 15 5.41 4.01 4.78
N ILE A 16 4.86 4.32 3.62
CA ILE A 16 5.05 3.54 2.41
C ILE A 16 6.15 4.22 1.59
N VAL A 17 7.16 3.46 1.19
CA VAL A 17 8.29 3.93 0.39
C VAL A 17 8.39 3.05 -0.84
N ASN A 18 8.29 3.63 -2.04
CA ASN A 18 8.62 2.92 -3.26
C ASN A 18 10.14 2.99 -3.49
N GLY A 19 10.86 1.96 -3.03
CA GLY A 19 12.30 1.82 -3.23
C GLY A 19 12.71 1.16 -4.56
N ALA A 20 11.78 0.97 -5.50
CA ALA A 20 12.09 0.38 -6.79
C ALA A 20 12.84 1.37 -7.71
N MET A 21 13.62 0.83 -8.64
CA MET A 21 14.50 1.64 -9.51
C MET A 21 13.74 2.41 -10.59
N LEU A 22 12.81 1.75 -11.29
CA LEU A 22 12.14 2.31 -12.48
C LEU A 22 10.61 2.19 -12.44
N SER A 23 10.06 1.31 -11.61
CA SER A 23 8.63 0.96 -11.65
C SER A 23 7.80 1.75 -10.63
N GLY A 24 6.70 2.31 -11.10
CA GLY A 24 5.60 2.71 -10.22
C GLY A 24 4.89 1.48 -9.66
N HIS A 25 4.34 1.58 -8.45
CA HIS A 25 3.63 0.47 -7.81
C HIS A 25 2.30 0.91 -7.25
N PHE A 26 1.28 0.10 -7.49
CA PHE A 26 0.04 0.15 -6.75
C PHE A 26 0.21 -0.51 -5.38
N PHE A 27 -0.39 0.08 -4.36
CA PHE A 27 -0.47 -0.45 -3.01
C PHE A 27 -1.92 -0.44 -2.53
N ALA A 28 -2.37 -1.53 -1.91
CA ALA A 28 -3.68 -1.61 -1.27
C ALA A 28 -3.68 -2.60 -0.10
N ILE A 29 -4.66 -2.47 0.79
CA ILE A 29 -4.98 -3.45 1.82
C ILE A 29 -6.44 -3.84 1.61
N ALA A 30 -6.70 -5.15 1.45
CA ALA A 30 -8.03 -5.68 1.21
C ALA A 30 -9.01 -5.20 2.30
N ASN A 31 -10.17 -4.71 1.86
CA ASN A 31 -11.25 -4.17 2.70
C ASN A 31 -10.87 -2.99 3.63
N HIS A 32 -9.74 -2.32 3.41
CA HIS A 32 -9.35 -1.16 4.21
C HIS A 32 -9.29 0.10 3.36
N THR A 33 -9.90 1.17 3.85
CA THR A 33 -9.72 2.51 3.28
C THR A 33 -8.44 3.14 3.82
N LEU A 34 -7.65 3.71 2.91
CA LEU A 34 -6.38 4.37 3.18
C LEU A 34 -6.62 5.87 3.31
N THR A 35 -6.36 6.44 4.49
CA THR A 35 -6.41 7.90 4.69
C THR A 35 -5.01 8.47 4.52
N VAL A 36 -4.74 9.08 3.37
CA VAL A 36 -3.44 9.71 3.08
C VAL A 36 -3.35 11.02 3.86
N VAL A 37 -2.28 11.18 4.63
CA VAL A 37 -2.05 12.36 5.48
C VAL A 37 -0.73 13.07 5.19
N GLY A 38 0.18 12.41 4.48
CA GLY A 38 1.46 12.98 4.08
C GLY A 38 2.00 12.38 2.79
N ARG A 39 2.86 13.14 2.11
CA ARG A 39 3.57 12.73 0.91
C ARG A 39 4.93 13.42 0.89
N ASP A 40 5.99 12.67 0.56
CA ASP A 40 7.34 13.20 0.33
C ASP A 40 7.82 14.10 1.49
N GLY A 41 7.55 13.66 2.73
CA GLY A 41 7.93 14.34 3.97
C GLY A 41 7.08 15.56 4.35
N SER A 42 6.02 15.87 3.59
CA SER A 42 5.14 17.01 3.85
C SER A 42 3.71 16.56 4.19
N TYR A 43 3.10 17.22 5.17
CA TYR A 43 1.69 17.02 5.49
C TYR A 43 0.79 17.58 4.40
N LEU A 44 -0.34 16.91 4.18
CA LEU A 44 -1.37 17.31 3.23
C LEU A 44 -2.75 17.25 3.88
N LYS A 45 -3.72 17.91 3.27
CA LYS A 45 -5.13 17.80 3.71
C LYS A 45 -5.56 16.33 3.56
N PRO A 46 -6.01 15.67 4.65
CA PRO A 46 -6.33 14.25 4.59
C PRO A 46 -7.38 13.92 3.54
N PHE A 47 -7.16 12.84 2.80
CA PHE A 47 -8.12 12.30 1.84
C PHE A 47 -8.08 10.78 1.81
N GLN A 48 -9.21 10.17 1.45
CA GLN A 48 -9.41 8.72 1.47
C GLN A 48 -9.32 8.10 0.08
N ARG A 49 -8.66 6.95 -0.03
CA ARG A 49 -8.59 6.11 -1.24
C ARG A 49 -8.53 4.64 -0.86
N ASP A 50 -8.92 3.76 -1.77
CA ASP A 50 -8.82 2.31 -1.57
C ASP A 50 -7.45 1.75 -2.00
N PHE A 51 -6.76 2.47 -2.87
CA PHE A 51 -5.42 2.14 -3.34
C PHE A 51 -4.59 3.39 -3.57
N LEU A 52 -3.27 3.22 -3.61
CA LEU A 52 -2.29 4.27 -3.90
C LEU A 52 -1.46 3.86 -5.09
N LEU A 53 -1.02 4.83 -5.89
CA LEU A 53 0.04 4.66 -6.87
C LEU A 53 1.25 5.46 -6.40
N LEU A 54 2.39 4.80 -6.24
CA LEU A 54 3.66 5.43 -5.87
C LEU A 54 4.66 5.35 -7.02
N THR A 55 5.24 6.47 -7.41
CA THR A 55 6.36 6.51 -8.37
C THR A 55 7.69 6.14 -7.69
N PRO A 56 8.74 5.76 -8.44
CA PRO A 56 10.06 5.48 -7.87
C PRO A 56 10.56 6.60 -6.95
N GLY A 57 11.05 6.24 -5.76
CA GLY A 57 11.56 7.18 -4.75
C GLY A 57 10.49 7.93 -3.95
N GLN A 58 9.21 7.80 -4.31
CA GLN A 58 8.12 8.49 -3.64
C GLN A 58 7.80 7.86 -2.28
N THR A 59 7.37 8.70 -1.34
CA THR A 59 6.87 8.27 -0.03
C THR A 59 5.46 8.78 0.24
N MET A 60 4.67 7.97 0.95
CA MET A 60 3.33 8.35 1.40
C MET A 60 3.10 7.91 2.85
N ASP A 61 2.50 8.79 3.63
CA ASP A 61 2.07 8.53 5.00
C ASP A 61 0.56 8.30 5.03
N VAL A 62 0.15 7.14 5.55
CA VAL A 62 -1.22 6.65 5.43
C VAL A 62 -1.73 6.15 6.78
N LEU A 63 -2.86 6.68 7.22
CA LEU A 63 -3.60 6.13 8.35
C LEU A 63 -4.51 5.00 7.88
N VAL A 64 -4.41 3.86 8.56
CA VAL A 64 -5.26 2.70 8.37
C VAL A 64 -5.95 2.38 9.70
N HIS A 65 -7.28 2.34 9.68
CA HIS A 65 -8.07 2.03 10.86
C HIS A 65 -8.48 0.55 10.85
N ALA A 66 -8.19 -0.16 11.94
CA ALA A 66 -8.47 -1.59 12.07
C ALA A 66 -9.89 -1.84 12.58
N ASN A 67 -10.91 -1.34 11.87
CA ASN A 67 -12.33 -1.50 12.23
C ASN A 67 -13.01 -2.73 11.63
N ASN A 68 -12.31 -3.46 10.77
CA ASN A 68 -12.82 -4.68 10.16
C ASN A 68 -12.89 -5.84 11.17
N PRO A 69 -13.63 -6.91 10.85
CA PRO A 69 -13.65 -8.15 11.66
C PRO A 69 -12.25 -8.71 11.94
N LYS A 70 -12.14 -9.52 13.00
CA LYS A 70 -10.90 -10.23 13.33
C LYS A 70 -10.64 -11.31 12.28
N ASP A 71 -9.83 -10.99 11.28
CA ASP A 71 -9.52 -11.86 10.13
C ASP A 71 -8.17 -11.48 9.50
N LEU A 72 -7.84 -12.14 8.38
CA LEU A 72 -6.64 -11.94 7.58
C LEU A 72 -6.98 -11.18 6.29
N TYR A 73 -6.30 -10.07 6.10
CA TYR A 73 -6.47 -9.20 4.93
C TYR A 73 -5.18 -9.16 4.13
N TYR A 74 -5.26 -9.37 2.83
CA TYR A 74 -4.10 -9.21 1.96
C TYR A 74 -3.68 -7.74 1.89
N MET A 75 -2.41 -7.49 2.13
CA MET A 75 -1.70 -6.27 1.73
C MET A 75 -0.98 -6.59 0.44
N VAL A 76 -1.22 -5.81 -0.60
CA VAL A 76 -0.81 -6.15 -1.97
C VAL A 76 -0.03 -4.99 -2.58
N VAL A 77 1.05 -5.34 -3.26
CA VAL A 77 1.81 -4.45 -4.14
C VAL A 77 1.82 -5.03 -5.54
N SER A 78 1.42 -4.23 -6.52
CA SER A 78 1.38 -4.61 -7.94
C SER A 78 2.10 -3.56 -8.79
N PRO A 79 2.92 -3.95 -9.77
CA PRO A 79 3.58 -3.00 -10.65
C PRO A 79 2.56 -2.25 -11.53
N TYR A 80 2.79 -0.94 -11.70
CA TYR A 80 2.12 -0.16 -12.73
C TYR A 80 2.83 -0.33 -14.06
N ILE A 81 2.14 -0.89 -15.05
CA ILE A 81 2.67 -1.16 -16.38
C ILE A 81 1.78 -0.46 -17.40
N ALA A 82 2.31 0.61 -18.01
CA ALA A 82 1.67 1.33 -19.12
C ALA A 82 2.39 1.10 -20.47
N ALA A 83 3.34 0.16 -20.49
CA ALA A 83 4.20 -0.12 -21.64
C ALA A 83 3.56 -1.14 -22.60
N THR A 84 3.97 -1.12 -23.87
CA THR A 84 3.64 -2.18 -24.84
C THR A 84 4.12 -3.55 -24.34
N GLU A 85 3.60 -4.64 -24.90
CA GLU A 85 4.00 -6.00 -24.47
C GLU A 85 5.53 -6.23 -24.55
N GLU A 86 6.17 -5.67 -25.58
CA GLU A 86 7.62 -5.74 -25.79
C GLU A 86 8.40 -4.96 -24.72
N ALA A 87 7.96 -3.74 -24.41
CA ALA A 87 8.61 -2.91 -23.39
C ALA A 87 8.30 -3.37 -21.95
N SER A 88 7.18 -4.06 -21.75
CA SER A 88 6.82 -4.63 -20.43
C SER A 88 7.55 -5.93 -20.10
N ALA A 89 8.28 -6.53 -21.04
CA ALA A 89 9.20 -7.65 -20.78
C ALA A 89 10.39 -7.25 -19.91
N PHE A 90 10.73 -5.94 -19.85
CA PHE A 90 11.80 -5.42 -19.01
C PHE A 90 11.38 -5.13 -17.56
N PHE A 91 10.10 -5.33 -17.22
CA PHE A 91 9.57 -5.05 -15.89
C PHE A 91 9.11 -6.33 -15.19
N ASP A 92 9.39 -6.44 -13.90
CA ASP A 92 8.83 -7.48 -13.06
C ASP A 92 7.30 -7.32 -12.99
N ARG A 93 6.57 -8.40 -13.24
CA ARG A 93 5.10 -8.47 -13.23
C ARG A 93 4.55 -9.19 -12.00
N THR A 94 5.43 -9.63 -11.10
CA THR A 94 5.02 -10.37 -9.93
C THR A 94 4.26 -9.47 -8.96
N ILE A 95 3.17 -10.01 -8.41
CA ILE A 95 2.42 -9.37 -7.35
C ILE A 95 3.03 -9.81 -6.03
N THR A 96 3.46 -8.85 -5.23
CA THR A 96 3.98 -9.13 -3.89
C THR A 96 2.85 -8.97 -2.87
N THR A 97 2.75 -9.93 -1.95
CA THR A 97 1.72 -9.92 -0.90
C THR A 97 2.29 -10.04 0.51
N ALA A 98 1.59 -9.43 1.44
CA ALA A 98 1.73 -9.59 2.88
C ALA A 98 0.33 -9.75 3.51
N ILE A 99 0.26 -10.03 4.81
CA ILE A 99 -1.00 -10.21 5.53
C ILE A 99 -1.10 -9.16 6.64
N VAL A 100 -2.22 -8.46 6.71
CA VAL A 100 -2.69 -7.76 7.91
C VAL A 100 -3.59 -8.72 8.69
N GLU A 101 -3.19 -9.07 9.91
CA GLU A 101 -4.01 -9.85 10.84
C GLU A 101 -4.64 -8.90 11.85
N ILE A 102 -5.97 -8.83 11.87
CA ILE A 102 -6.69 -8.09 12.91
C ILE A 102 -6.92 -9.03 14.09
N LYS A 103 -6.30 -8.71 15.22
CA LYS A 103 -6.58 -9.29 16.55
C LYS A 103 -7.38 -8.29 17.37
N GLY A 104 -7.82 -8.68 18.55
CA GLY A 104 -8.33 -7.71 19.52
C GLY A 104 -8.34 -8.33 20.88
#